data_AF-A0A7J4CVL3-F1
#
_entry.id   AF-A0A7J4CVL3-F1
#
_cell.length_a   1.000
_cell.length_b   1.000
_cell.length_c   1.000
_cell.angle_alpha   90.00
_cell.angle_beta   90.00
_cell.angle_gamma   90.00
#
_symmetry.space_group_name_H-M   'P 1'
#
loop_
_entity.id
_entity.type
_entity.pdbx_description
1 polymer ?
#
loop_
_entity_poly.entity_id
_entity_poly.type
_entity_poly.pdbx_seq_one_letter_code
_entity_poly.pdbx_strand_id
1 'polypeptide(L)'
;MILWAQESEGLPNSPRKYKISRLGWNDGHWVLWSQHGSVKAYNEVKKLIANDVASMRQVSRTMGPARDVDKLAYAQQMWRCRKCPYRWTCQGASNPIRARLEQEAVEVENSRSQLAE
;
A
#
# COMPACT_ATOMS: atom_id res chain seq x y z
N MET A 1 6.54 -15.50 2.55
CA MET A 1 7.08 -16.68 3.24
C MET A 1 6.51 -18.01 2.73
N ILE A 2 5.19 -18.29 2.81
CA ILE A 2 4.67 -19.58 2.30
C ILE A 2 4.85 -19.76 0.79
N LEU A 3 4.71 -18.68 0.00
CA LEU A 3 4.99 -18.70 -1.45
C LEU A 3 6.45 -19.07 -1.72
N TRP A 4 7.38 -18.31 -1.14
CA TRP A 4 8.82 -18.57 -1.21
C TRP A 4 9.15 -20.01 -0.78
N ALA A 5 8.63 -20.47 0.36
CA ALA A 5 8.96 -21.81 0.88
C ALA A 5 8.52 -22.94 -0.05
N GLN A 6 7.43 -22.77 -0.81
CA GLN A 6 7.00 -23.77 -1.79
C GLN A 6 7.78 -23.72 -3.10
N GLU A 7 8.47 -22.62 -3.40
CA GLU A 7 9.34 -22.47 -4.56
C GLU A 7 10.80 -22.83 -4.25
N SER A 8 11.16 -22.91 -2.97
CA SER A 8 12.49 -23.30 -2.51
C SER A 8 12.72 -24.81 -2.60
N GLU A 9 13.86 -25.18 -3.16
CA GLU A 9 14.33 -26.56 -3.18
C GLU A 9 14.60 -27.08 -1.75
N GLY A 10 14.31 -28.36 -1.51
CA GLY A 10 14.51 -29.01 -0.21
C GLY A 10 13.40 -28.77 0.82
N LEU A 11 12.41 -27.93 0.52
CA LEU A 11 11.25 -27.69 1.40
C LEU A 11 9.97 -28.36 0.88
N PRO A 12 8.97 -28.61 1.75
CA PRO A 12 7.72 -29.22 1.32
C PRO A 12 6.96 -28.40 0.26
N ASN A 13 6.51 -29.04 -0.81
CA ASN A 13 5.72 -28.37 -1.85
C ASN A 13 4.23 -28.15 -1.49
N SER A 14 3.77 -28.63 -0.32
CA SER A 14 2.37 -28.52 0.11
C SER A 14 2.20 -27.46 1.21
N PRO A 15 1.27 -26.51 1.06
CA PRO A 15 1.09 -25.42 2.03
C PRO A 15 0.61 -25.95 3.39
N ARG A 16 -0.05 -27.12 3.43
CA ARG A 16 -0.53 -27.77 4.66
C ARG A 16 0.59 -28.30 5.55
N LYS A 17 1.80 -28.48 5.00
CA LYS A 17 2.97 -28.95 5.74
C LYS A 17 3.70 -27.83 6.48
N TYR A 18 3.23 -26.58 6.34
CA TYR A 18 3.79 -25.43 7.03
C TYR A 18 2.92 -24.99 8.21
N LYS A 19 3.55 -24.46 9.24
CA LYS A 19 2.92 -23.64 10.28
C LYS A 19 3.46 -22.23 10.15
N ILE A 20 2.56 -21.27 9.93
CA ILE A 20 2.89 -19.86 9.88
C ILE A 20 2.83 -19.34 11.31
N SER A 21 3.93 -18.76 11.79
CA SER A 21 4.02 -18.18 13.12
C SER A 21 4.44 -16.72 13.02
N ARG A 22 3.79 -15.84 13.78
CA ARG A 22 4.15 -14.43 13.94
C ARG A 22 4.41 -14.17 15.41
N LEU A 23 5.62 -13.75 15.74
CA LEU A 23 5.96 -13.20 17.04
C LEU A 23 5.86 -11.68 16.97
N GLY A 24 5.13 -11.05 17.89
CA GLY A 24 5.01 -9.59 17.97
C GLY A 24 5.05 -9.12 19.41
N TRP A 25 5.49 -7.88 19.64
CA TRP A 25 5.39 -7.23 20.94
C TRP A 25 4.07 -6.47 21.03
N ASN A 26 3.24 -6.79 22.01
CA ASN A 26 1.98 -6.08 22.27
C ASN A 26 1.81 -5.87 23.77
N ASP A 27 1.38 -4.69 24.20
CA ASP A 27 1.08 -4.36 25.60
C ASP A 27 2.13 -4.86 26.61
N GLY A 28 3.41 -4.62 26.31
CA GLY A 28 4.53 -4.95 27.21
C GLY A 28 4.93 -6.42 27.27
N HIS A 29 4.44 -7.28 26.38
CA HIS A 29 4.83 -8.70 26.33
C HIS A 29 4.92 -9.25 24.89
N TRP A 30 5.63 -10.36 24.74
CA TRP A 30 5.71 -11.10 23.48
C TRP A 30 4.45 -11.92 23.26
N VAL A 31 3.79 -11.72 22.12
CA VAL A 31 2.62 -12.48 21.67
C VAL A 31 2.99 -13.34 20.47
N LEU A 32 2.77 -14.65 20.60
CA LEU A 32 2.89 -15.59 19.49
C LEU A 32 1.52 -15.86 18.89
N TRP A 33 1.34 -15.51 17.62
CA TRP A 33 0.22 -15.97 16.81
C TRP A 33 0.71 -17.10 15.90
N SER A 34 -0.12 -18.13 15.69
CA SER A 34 0.22 -19.21 14.77
C SER A 34 -1.01 -19.78 14.08
N GLN A 35 -0.84 -20.17 12.82
CA GLN A 35 -1.86 -20.85 12.03
C GLN A 35 -1.21 -21.91 11.15
N HIS A 36 -1.89 -23.05 10.97
CA HIS A 36 -1.47 -24.01 9.94
C HIS A 36 -1.65 -23.41 8.55
N GLY A 37 -0.68 -23.64 7.68
CA GLY A 37 -0.81 -23.30 6.27
C GLY A 37 -1.98 -24.06 5.65
N SER A 38 -2.60 -23.45 4.65
CA SER A 38 -3.69 -24.06 3.90
C SER A 38 -3.65 -23.57 2.46
N VAL A 39 -4.29 -24.30 1.56
CA VAL A 39 -4.44 -23.88 0.15
C VAL A 39 -5.20 -22.55 0.09
N LYS A 40 -6.19 -22.34 0.97
CA LYS A 40 -6.91 -21.06 1.09
C LYS A 40 -5.96 -19.92 1.45
N ALA A 41 -5.18 -20.07 2.53
CA ALA A 41 -4.23 -19.05 2.97
C ALA A 41 -3.15 -18.77 1.90
N TYR A 42 -2.67 -19.80 1.20
CA TYR A 42 -1.75 -19.63 0.07
C TYR A 42 -2.35 -18.75 -1.03
N ASN A 43 -3.58 -19.04 -1.44
CA ASN A 43 -4.28 -18.28 -2.49
C ASN A 43 -4.59 -16.85 -2.04
N GLU A 44 -4.95 -16.65 -0.77
CA GLU A 44 -5.18 -15.32 -0.18
C GLU A 44 -3.90 -14.48 -0.20
N VAL A 45 -2.75 -15.05 0.18
CA VAL A 45 -1.46 -14.36 0.11
C VAL A 45 -1.09 -14.01 -1.34
N LYS A 46 -1.31 -14.92 -2.29
CA LYS A 46 -1.06 -14.66 -3.71
C LYS A 46 -1.92 -13.50 -4.24
N LYS A 47 -3.21 -13.47 -3.87
CA LYS A 47 -4.12 -12.37 -4.21
C LYS A 47 -3.72 -11.06 -3.55
N LEU A 48 -3.32 -11.09 -2.28
CA LEU A 48 -2.86 -9.91 -1.55
C LEU A 48 -1.67 -9.26 -2.27
N ILE A 49 -0.65 -10.04 -2.61
CA ILE A 49 0.53 -9.55 -3.32
C ILE A 49 0.15 -9.00 -4.71
N ALA A 50 -0.73 -9.70 -5.44
CA ALA A 50 -1.19 -9.22 -6.74
C ALA A 50 -1.91 -7.86 -6.62
N ASN A 51 -2.74 -7.69 -5.60
CA ASN A 51 -3.44 -6.44 -5.32
C ASN A 51 -2.48 -5.32 -4.90
N ASP A 52 -1.48 -5.62 -4.06
CA ASP A 52 -0.45 -4.66 -3.66
C ASP A 52 0.34 -4.18 -4.87
N VAL A 53 0.77 -5.10 -5.74
CA VAL A 53 1.47 -4.78 -7.00
C VAL A 53 0.61 -3.94 -7.93
N ALA A 54 -0.67 -4.30 -8.10
CA ALA A 54 -1.61 -3.53 -8.90
C ALA A 54 -1.78 -2.11 -8.34
N SER A 55 -1.90 -1.97 -7.02
CA SER A 55 -2.05 -0.68 -6.34
C SER A 55 -0.79 0.18 -6.49
N MET A 56 0.41 -0.41 -6.32
CA MET A 56 1.67 0.30 -6.56
C MET A 56 1.82 0.77 -8.01
N ARG A 57 1.39 -0.05 -8.98
CA ARG A 57 1.36 0.34 -10.40
C ARG A 57 0.38 1.49 -10.64
N GLN A 58 -0.80 1.46 -10.01
CA GLN A 58 -1.78 2.54 -10.11
C GLN A 58 -1.20 3.85 -9.55
N VAL A 59 -0.62 3.83 -8.35
CA VAL A 59 0.06 4.99 -7.76
C VAL A 59 1.14 5.52 -8.69
N SER A 60 1.99 4.64 -9.24
CA SER A 60 3.02 5.02 -10.19
C SER A 60 2.47 5.66 -11.47
N ARG A 61 1.30 5.22 -11.95
CA ARG A 61 0.63 5.80 -13.13
C ARG A 61 0.05 7.17 -12.80
N THR A 62 -0.61 7.32 -11.65
CA THR A 62 -1.19 8.58 -11.19
C THR A 62 -0.12 9.68 -11.06
N MET A 63 1.05 9.36 -10.51
CA MET A 63 2.16 10.32 -10.42
C MET A 63 2.75 10.71 -11.77
N GLY A 64 2.51 9.90 -12.82
CA GLY A 64 3.10 10.09 -14.14
C GLY A 64 4.62 9.94 -14.20
N PRO A 65 5.23 10.20 -15.36
CA PRO A 65 6.67 10.03 -15.58
C PRO A 65 7.53 10.97 -14.71
N ALA A 66 7.01 12.16 -14.38
CA ALA A 66 7.68 13.14 -13.52
C ALA A 66 7.66 12.76 -12.02
N ARG A 67 6.98 11.66 -11.63
CA ARG A 67 6.83 11.23 -10.24
C ARG A 67 6.21 12.33 -9.35
N ASP A 68 5.19 13.01 -9.87
CA ASP A 68 4.50 14.08 -9.16
C ASP A 68 3.64 13.51 -8.02
N VAL A 69 4.07 13.76 -6.79
CA VAL A 69 3.40 13.28 -5.57
C VAL A 69 2.09 14.01 -5.34
N ASP A 70 1.95 15.26 -5.80
CA ASP A 70 0.77 16.09 -5.55
C ASP A 70 -0.45 15.66 -6.38
N LYS A 71 -0.27 14.72 -7.32
CA LYS A 71 -1.36 14.02 -8.01
C LYS A 71 -1.98 12.89 -7.17
N LEU A 72 -1.34 12.48 -6.08
CA LEU A 72 -1.85 11.46 -5.19
C LEU A 72 -2.81 12.07 -4.18
N ALA A 73 -3.81 11.30 -3.77
CA ALA A 73 -4.72 11.72 -2.71
C ALA A 73 -3.97 12.04 -1.41
N TYR A 74 -4.17 13.25 -0.90
CA TYR A 74 -3.60 13.67 0.37
C TYR A 74 -4.19 12.90 1.57
N ALA A 75 -3.41 12.83 2.65
CA ALA A 75 -3.84 12.15 3.86
C ALA A 75 -5.02 12.87 4.53
N GLN A 76 -6.02 12.11 4.98
CA GLN A 76 -7.17 12.65 5.73
C GLN A 76 -6.80 13.27 7.08
N GLN A 77 -5.63 12.91 7.63
CA GLN A 77 -5.24 13.26 9.00
C GLN A 77 -3.74 13.60 9.07
N MET A 78 -3.41 14.68 9.78
CA MET A 78 -2.04 15.22 9.88
C MET A 78 -1.02 14.22 10.44
N TRP A 79 -1.43 13.36 11.37
CA TRP A 79 -0.54 12.38 12.00
C TRP A 79 0.03 11.38 10.98
N ARG A 80 -0.71 11.08 9.90
CA ARG A 80 -0.24 10.19 8.82
C ARG A 80 0.89 10.84 8.02
N CYS A 81 0.87 12.17 7.86
CA CYS A 81 1.95 12.92 7.21
C CYS A 81 3.27 12.87 7.98
N ARG A 82 3.26 12.58 9.30
CA ARG A 82 4.51 12.52 10.11
C ARG A 82 5.43 11.37 9.74
N LYS A 83 4.85 10.25 9.28
CA LYS A 83 5.58 9.05 8.86
C LYS A 83 5.60 8.86 7.34
N CYS A 84 5.09 9.83 6.59
CA CYS A 84 5.05 9.76 5.12
C CYS A 84 6.45 10.03 4.55
N PRO A 85 6.97 9.16 3.67
CA PRO A 85 8.29 9.36 3.05
C PRO A 85 8.34 10.61 2.16
N TYR A 86 7.21 11.05 1.62
CA TYR A 86 7.12 12.22 0.74
C TYR A 86 6.85 13.53 1.49
N ARG A 87 6.88 13.53 2.82
CA ARG A 87 6.55 14.71 3.65
C ARG A 87 7.34 15.97 3.26
N TRP A 88 8.58 15.82 2.81
CA TRP A 88 9.45 16.96 2.52
C TRP A 88 9.19 17.62 1.16
N THR A 89 8.55 16.91 0.23
CA THR A 89 8.29 17.38 -1.14
C THR A 89 6.80 17.48 -1.46
N CYS A 90 5.92 17.10 -0.53
CA CYS A 90 4.47 17.10 -0.69
C CYS A 90 3.84 18.39 -0.19
N GLN A 91 2.99 19.03 -1.01
CA GLN A 91 2.33 20.29 -0.64
C GLN A 91 1.36 20.13 0.55
N GLY A 92 0.78 18.95 0.71
CA GLY A 92 -0.10 18.62 1.84
C GLY A 92 0.60 18.32 3.17
N ALA A 93 1.92 18.45 3.26
CA ALA A 93 2.67 18.08 4.47
C ALA A 93 2.34 18.93 5.70
N SER A 94 2.04 20.21 5.51
CA SER A 94 1.70 21.19 6.56
C SER A 94 0.19 21.34 6.76
N ASN A 95 -0.60 21.18 5.69
CA ASN A 95 -2.06 21.22 5.73
C ASN A 95 -2.68 20.39 4.59
N PRO A 96 -2.96 19.09 4.81
CA PRO A 96 -3.47 18.21 3.76
C PRO A 96 -4.92 18.53 3.38
N ILE A 97 -5.70 19.17 4.26
CA ILE A 97 -7.08 19.57 3.96
C ILE A 97 -7.06 20.69 2.91
N ARG A 98 -6.22 21.71 3.13
CA ARG A 98 -6.07 22.81 2.18
C ARG A 98 -5.53 22.33 0.84
N ALA A 99 -4.45 21.53 0.85
CA ALA A 99 -3.86 21.01 -0.38
C ALA A 99 -4.86 20.17 -1.19
N ARG A 100 -5.75 19.42 -0.53
CA ARG A 100 -6.82 18.68 -1.22
C ARG A 100 -7.81 19.60 -1.94
N LEU A 101 -8.25 20.69 -1.28
CA LEU A 101 -9.15 21.65 -1.91
C LEU A 101 -8.50 22.32 -3.13
N GLU A 102 -7.20 22.64 -3.03
CA GLU A 102 -6.42 23.20 -4.15
C GLU A 102 -6.31 22.19 -5.30
N GLN A 103 -6.05 20.90 -5.01
CA GLN A 103 -6.03 19.85 -6.01
C GLN A 103 -7.40 19.65 -6.70
N GLU A 104 -8.48 19.58 -5.92
CA GLU A 104 -9.85 19.45 -6.45
C GLU A 104 -10.20 20.62 -7.38
N ALA A 105 -9.80 21.85 -7.02
CA ALA A 105 -10.01 23.03 -7.85
C ALA A 105 -9.28 22.92 -9.21
N VAL A 106 -8.02 22.49 -9.20
CA VAL A 106 -7.21 22.29 -10.41
C VAL A 106 -7.79 21.17 -11.29
N GLU A 107 -8.23 20.06 -10.70
CA GLU A 107 -8.84 18.95 -11.43
C GLU A 107 -10.15 19.37 -12.13
N VAL A 108 -10.99 20.18 -11.47
CA VAL A 108 -12.21 20.74 -12.04
C VAL A 108 -11.88 21.69 -13.19
N GLU A 109 -10.89 22.56 -13.05
CA GLU A 109 -10.47 23.49 -14.10
C GLU A 109 -9.93 22.76 -15.34
N ASN A 110 -9.08 21.76 -15.14
CA ASN A 110 -8.57 20.90 -16.23
C ASN A 110 -9.70 20.16 -16.95
N SER A 111 -10.67 19.62 -16.19
CA SER A 111 -11.81 18.91 -16.76
C SER A 111 -12.71 19.83 -17.59
N ARG A 112 -12.90 21.08 -17.16
CA ARG A 112 -13.67 22.09 -17.91
C ARG A 112 -12.98 22.48 -19.21
N SER A 113 -11.66 22.62 -19.18
CA SER A 113 -10.87 23.01 -20.36
C SER A 113 -10.90 21.92 -21.44
N GLN A 114 -10.84 20.64 -21.05
CA GLN A 114 -10.94 19.50 -21.97
C GLN A 114 -12.32 19.32 -22.64
N LEU A 115 -13.38 19.90 -22.08
CA LEU A 115 -14.73 19.87 -22.65
C LEU A 115 -15.00 21.05 -23.60
N ALA A 116 -14.14 22.06 -23.58
CA ALA A 116 -14.23 23.25 -24.44
C ALA A 116 -13.45 23.09 -25.76
N GLU A 117 -12.63 22.04 -25.88
CA GLU A 117 -11.93 21.59 -27.09
C GLU A 117 -12.71 20.48 -27.81
#